data_AF-A0A3S9FRB8-F1
#
_entry.id   AF-A0A3S9FRB8-F1
#
_cell.length_a   1.000
_cell.length_b   1.000
_cell.length_c   1.000
_cell.angle_alpha   90.00
_cell.angle_beta   90.00
_cell.angle_gamma   90.00
#
_symmetry.space_group_name_H-M   'P 1'
#
loop_
_entity.id
_entity.type
_entity.pdbx_description
1 polymer ?
#
loop_
_entity_poly.entity_id
_entity_poly.type
_entity_poly.pdbx_seq_one_letter_code
_entity_poly.pdbx_strand_id
1 'polypeptide(L)'
;MNGDAVKEISELKRKVDGEILVHGSYRLVRTLIGQNLADELRLVVFPVVLGTGLRFFDGTSDTKPMHLIETQKVGDGLVFYAYEFARD
;
A
#
# COMPACT_ATOMS: atom_id res chain seq x y z
N MET A 1 -13.34 -0.85 7.98
CA MET A 1 -14.25 -0.13 7.06
C MET A 1 -15.37 -1.09 6.71
N ASN A 2 -16.55 -0.60 6.36
CA ASN A 2 -17.69 -1.47 6.03
C ASN A 2 -17.46 -2.17 4.69
N GLY A 3 -18.20 -3.24 4.41
CA GLY A 3 -18.08 -4.04 3.18
C GLY A 3 -18.29 -3.25 1.88
N ASP A 4 -18.97 -2.10 1.95
CA ASP A 4 -19.29 -1.28 0.78
C ASP A 4 -18.03 -0.76 0.06
N ALA A 5 -17.04 -0.26 0.79
CA ALA A 5 -15.81 0.29 0.19
C ALA A 5 -14.97 -0.79 -0.52
N VAL A 6 -14.94 -2.01 0.03
CA VAL A 6 -14.26 -3.16 -0.59
C VAL A 6 -14.93 -3.55 -1.89
N LYS A 7 -16.27 -3.57 -1.91
CA LYS A 7 -17.06 -3.87 -3.11
C LYS A 7 -16.87 -2.81 -4.19
N GLU A 8 -16.99 -1.53 -3.84
CA GLU A 8 -16.82 -0.42 -4.77
C GLU A 8 -15.44 -0.42 -5.43
N ILE A 9 -14.37 -0.65 -4.65
CA ILE A 9 -13.00 -0.68 -5.19
C ILE A 9 -12.78 -1.91 -6.07
N SER A 10 -13.34 -3.06 -5.70
CA SER A 10 -13.31 -4.27 -6.54
C SER A 10 -14.00 -4.05 -7.88
N GLU A 11 -15.12 -3.32 -7.89
CA GLU A 11 -15.82 -2.93 -9.11
C GLU A 11 -15.02 -1.92 -9.94
N LEU A 12 -14.43 -0.92 -9.28
CA LEU A 12 -13.62 0.11 -9.93
C LEU A 12 -12.41 -0.50 -10.64
N LYS A 13 -11.70 -1.43 -9.96
CA LYS A 13 -10.54 -2.14 -10.50
C LYS A 13 -10.85 -2.95 -11.76
N ARG A 14 -12.11 -3.37 -11.97
CA ARG A 14 -12.54 -4.06 -13.21
C ARG A 14 -12.88 -3.10 -14.36
N LYS A 15 -13.12 -1.83 -14.07
CA LYS A 15 -13.62 -0.84 -15.04
C LYS A 15 -12.53 0.13 -15.50
N VAL A 16 -11.53 0.38 -14.66
CA VAL A 16 -10.44 1.29 -14.97
C VAL A 16 -9.38 0.55 -15.78
N ASP A 17 -9.11 1.06 -16.97
CA ASP A 17 -7.93 0.70 -17.76
C ASP A 17 -6.80 1.68 -17.38
N GLY A 18 -5.97 1.30 -16.41
CA GLY A 18 -4.91 2.14 -15.85
C GLY A 18 -4.68 1.94 -14.35
N GLU A 19 -3.94 2.87 -13.74
CA GLU A 19 -3.62 2.83 -12.31
C GLU A 19 -4.71 3.46 -11.44
N ILE A 20 -4.97 2.84 -10.28
CA ILE A 20 -5.77 3.44 -9.20
C ILE A 20 -4.81 3.75 -8.05
N LEU A 21 -4.49 5.02 -7.87
CA LEU A 21 -3.59 5.47 -6.80
C LEU A 21 -4.35 5.77 -5.51
N VAL A 22 -3.91 5.17 -4.41
CA VAL A 22 -4.46 5.39 -3.07
C VAL A 22 -3.35 5.90 -2.15
N HIS A 23 -3.23 7.22 -2.03
CA HIS A 23 -2.26 7.85 -1.11
C HIS A 23 -2.71 7.79 0.37
N GLY A 24 -3.99 7.51 0.62
CA GLY A 24 -4.58 7.45 1.94
C GLY A 24 -6.10 7.25 1.83
N SER A 25 -6.83 7.12 2.94
CA SER A 25 -6.40 7.20 4.34
C SER A 25 -5.65 5.95 4.82
N TYR A 26 -4.94 6.06 5.96
CA TYR A 26 -4.33 4.92 6.66
C TYR A 26 -5.28 3.71 6.79
N ARG A 27 -6.55 3.96 7.14
CA ARG A 27 -7.57 2.90 7.31
C ARG A 27 -7.94 2.25 5.99
N LEU A 28 -8.03 3.04 4.91
CA LEU A 28 -8.35 2.54 3.58
C LEU A 28 -7.22 1.67 3.03
N VAL A 29 -6.00 2.19 3.04
CA VAL A 29 -4.83 1.46 2.52
C VAL A 29 -4.67 0.12 3.25
N ARG A 30 -4.79 0.10 4.58
CA ARG A 30 -4.75 -1.15 5.36
C ARG A 30 -5.89 -2.11 5.01
N THR A 31 -7.10 -1.60 4.78
CA THR A 31 -8.24 -2.42 4.37
C THR A 31 -7.97 -3.08 3.00
N LEU A 32 -7.45 -2.32 2.03
CA LEU A 32 -7.16 -2.84 0.69
C LEU A 32 -6.05 -3.89 0.69
N ILE A 33 -4.97 -3.65 1.44
CA ILE A 33 -3.91 -4.65 1.63
C ILE A 33 -4.48 -5.89 2.31
N GLY A 34 -5.24 -5.72 3.40
CA GLY A 34 -5.84 -6.83 4.14
C GLY A 34 -6.83 -7.67 3.32
N GLN A 35 -7.49 -7.07 2.34
CA GLN A 35 -8.45 -7.73 1.44
C GLN A 35 -7.83 -8.18 0.10
N ASN A 36 -6.50 -8.14 -0.04
CA ASN A 36 -5.78 -8.51 -1.27
C ASN A 36 -6.22 -7.71 -2.52
N LEU A 37 -6.64 -6.46 -2.32
CA LEU A 37 -7.07 -5.58 -3.41
C LEU A 37 -5.96 -4.67 -3.93
N ALA A 38 -4.87 -4.51 -3.17
CA ALA A 38 -3.68 -3.78 -3.59
C ALA A 38 -2.73 -4.69 -4.38
N ASP A 39 -2.28 -4.24 -5.55
CA ASP A 39 -1.26 -4.95 -6.36
C ASP A 39 0.15 -4.47 -6.02
N GLU A 40 0.30 -3.17 -5.77
CA GLU A 40 1.58 -2.51 -5.54
C GLU A 40 1.55 -1.67 -4.26
N LEU A 41 2.67 -1.70 -3.51
CA LEU A 41 2.92 -0.84 -2.36
C LEU A 41 4.09 0.10 -2.67
N ARG A 42 3.77 1.39 -2.83
CA ARG A 42 4.73 2.49 -3.01
C ARG A 42 5.07 3.12 -1.66
N LEU A 43 6.33 2.98 -1.22
CA LEU A 43 6.82 3.50 0.07
C LEU A 43 7.84 4.61 -0.13
N VAL A 44 7.68 5.70 0.62
CA VAL A 44 8.71 6.74 0.75
C VAL A 44 9.25 6.72 2.17
N VAL A 45 10.55 6.46 2.29
CA VAL A 45 11.27 6.47 3.57
C VAL A 45 11.84 7.86 3.80
N PHE A 46 11.43 8.47 4.91
CA PHE A 46 11.95 9.74 5.39
C PHE A 46 13.10 9.49 6.38
N PRO A 47 14.18 10.30 6.37
CA PRO A 47 15.35 10.12 7.24
C PRO A 47 15.08 10.67 8.64
N VAL A 48 14.05 10.14 9.33
CA VAL A 48 13.64 10.57 10.66
C VAL A 48 13.23 9.38 11.52
N VAL A 49 13.61 9.43 12.79
CA VAL A 49 13.11 8.50 13.82
C VAL A 49 11.99 9.20 14.57
N LEU A 50 10.73 8.87 14.25
CA LEU A 50 9.55 9.55 14.81
C LEU A 50 9.26 9.18 16.28
N GLY A 51 9.74 8.02 16.75
CA GLY A 51 9.51 7.53 18.11
C GLY A 51 8.15 6.84 18.27
N THR A 52 7.06 7.60 18.25
CA THR A 52 5.68 7.08 18.45
C THR A 52 4.72 7.54 17.35
N GLY A 53 3.58 6.86 17.21
CA GLY A 53 2.56 7.19 16.22
C GLY A 53 1.85 5.97 15.66
N LEU A 54 1.06 6.18 14.61
CA LEU A 54 0.37 5.11 13.89
C LEU A 54 1.39 4.27 13.11
N ARG A 55 1.44 2.97 13.39
CA ARG A 55 2.26 2.03 12.63
C ARG A 55 1.45 1.42 11.51
N PHE A 56 2.00 1.45 10.30
CA PHE A 56 1.29 1.01 9.10
C PHE A 56 0.90 -0.48 9.13
N PHE A 57 1.75 -1.34 9.69
CA PHE A 57 1.56 -2.79 9.71
C PHE A 57 1.04 -3.36 11.05
N ASP A 58 0.60 -2.53 11.98
CA ASP A 58 0.08 -3.02 13.27
C ASP A 58 -1.26 -3.74 13.09
N GLY A 59 -1.31 -5.06 13.26
CA GLY A 59 -2.57 -5.84 13.20
C GLY A 59 -2.93 -6.38 11.81
N THR A 60 -1.97 -6.57 10.91
CA THR A 60 -2.10 -7.51 9.79
C THR A 60 -1.91 -8.95 10.30
N SER A 61 -2.85 -9.86 10.05
CA SER A 61 -2.77 -11.23 10.61
C SER A 61 -1.83 -12.15 9.83
N ASP A 62 -1.63 -11.89 8.53
CA ASP A 62 -0.93 -12.81 7.63
C ASP A 62 0.27 -12.14 6.98
N THR A 63 1.35 -12.92 6.80
CA THR A 63 2.51 -12.51 6.01
C THR A 63 2.10 -12.29 4.56
N LYS A 64 2.47 -11.14 3.99
CA LYS A 64 2.25 -10.84 2.57
C LYS A 64 3.59 -10.75 1.85
N PRO A 65 4.00 -11.79 1.11
CA PRO A 65 5.23 -11.76 0.35
C PRO A 65 5.18 -10.65 -0.72
N MET A 66 6.31 -9.99 -0.95
CA MET A 66 6.43 -8.91 -1.91
C MET A 66 7.75 -9.01 -2.66
N HIS A 67 7.76 -8.53 -3.91
CA HIS A 67 8.94 -8.39 -4.74
C HIS A 67 9.28 -6.91 -4.91
N LEU A 68 10.54 -6.55 -4.69
CA LEU A 68 11.02 -5.21 -4.99
C LEU A 68 11.05 -5.02 -6.51
N ILE A 69 10.32 -4.04 -7.02
CA ILE A 69 10.27 -3.73 -8.46
C ILE A 69 10.96 -2.40 -8.80
N GLU A 70 11.05 -1.47 -7.85
CA GLU A 70 11.78 -0.20 -8.05
C GLU A 70 12.45 0.28 -6.76
N THR A 71 13.63 0.87 -6.88
CA THR A 71 14.26 1.66 -5.82
C THR A 71 14.83 2.93 -6.43
N GLN A 72 14.50 4.07 -5.84
CA GLN A 72 14.95 5.37 -6.33
C GLN A 72 15.26 6.32 -5.16
N LYS A 73 16.39 7.02 -5.23
CA LYS A 73 16.62 8.19 -4.36
C LYS A 73 15.78 9.36 -4.85
N VAL A 74 14.98 9.96 -3.98
CA VAL A 74 14.17 11.15 -4.30
C VAL A 74 14.75 12.37 -3.61
N GLY A 75 15.20 13.34 -4.42
CA GLY A 75 15.92 14.51 -3.91
C GLY A 75 17.17 14.12 -3.13
N ASP A 76 17.47 14.87 -2.06
CA ASP A 76 18.73 14.72 -1.34
C ASP A 76 18.71 13.72 -0.17
N GLY A 77 17.54 13.25 0.27
CA GLY A 77 17.45 12.45 1.49
C GLY A 77 16.32 11.43 1.58
N LEU A 78 15.47 11.30 0.56
CA LEU A 78 14.37 10.33 0.57
C LEU A 78 14.72 9.10 -0.26
N VAL A 79 14.15 7.95 0.12
CA VAL A 79 14.21 6.73 -0.68
C VAL A 79 12.79 6.28 -0.99
N PHE A 80 12.51 6.12 -2.28
CA PHE A 80 11.29 5.53 -2.80
C PHE A 80 11.52 4.05 -3.10
N TYR A 81 10.56 3.23 -2.72
CA TYR A 81 10.47 1.82 -3.09
C TYR A 81 9.10 1.56 -3.70
N ALA A 82 9.07 0.77 -4.77
CA ALA A 82 7.86 0.10 -5.23
C ALA A 82 8.01 -1.40 -5.03
N TYR A 83 6.99 -2.00 -4.44
CA TYR A 83 6.90 -3.44 -4.23
C TYR A 83 5.62 -3.98 -4.84
N GLU A 84 5.70 -5.07 -5.59
CA GLU A 84 4.52 -5.82 -6.00
C GLU A 84 4.21 -6.91 -4.97
N PHE A 85 2.93 -7.07 -4.61
CA PHE A 85 2.50 -8.22 -3.80
C PHE A 85 2.62 -9.50 -4.63
N ALA A 86 3.30 -10.50 -4.08
CA ALA A 86 3.38 -11.80 -4.73
C ALA A 86 1.97 -12.41 -4.81
N ARG A 87 1.64 -12.95 -5.99
CA ARG A 87 0.39 -13.67 -6.23
C ARG A 87 0.71 -15.16 -6.20
N ASP A 88 -0.10 -15.91 -5.45
CA ASP A 88 -0.11 -17.39 -5.53
C ASP A 88 -0.69 -17.86 -6.88
#